data_AF-A0A6M1E549-F1
#
_entry.id   AF-A0A6M1E549-F1
#
_cell.length_a   1.000
_cell.length_b   1.000
_cell.length_c   1.000
_cell.angle_alpha   90.00
_cell.angle_beta   90.00
_cell.angle_gamma   90.00
#
_symmetry.space_group_name_H-M   'P 1'
#
loop_
_entity.id
_entity.type
_entity.pdbx_description
1 polymer ?
#
loop_
_entity_poly.entity_id
_entity_poly.type
_entity_poly.pdbx_seq_one_letter_code
_entity_poly.pdbx_strand_id
1 'polypeptide(L)'
;MEQAIPERRIRIIKSVQSAGGQTSAEALCGEYPDDDQVLRAFCELEEQYAKNPVYEKLHGFNERLSLSFRNRDSNEIISFMTED
;
A
#
# COMPACT_ATOMS: atom_id res chain seq x y z
N MET A 1 11.34 36.21 -4.91
CA MET A 1 10.82 35.27 -3.90
C MET A 1 10.81 33.92 -4.58
N GLU A 2 11.73 33.06 -4.19
CA GLU A 2 11.87 31.70 -4.72
C GLU A 2 10.64 30.91 -4.27
N GLN A 3 9.74 30.60 -5.20
CA GLN A 3 8.62 29.70 -4.91
C GLN A 3 9.23 28.32 -4.80
N ALA A 4 9.41 27.82 -3.58
CA ALA A 4 9.74 26.43 -3.34
C ALA A 4 8.61 25.60 -3.97
N ILE A 5 8.91 24.99 -5.12
CA ILE A 5 8.04 24.01 -5.76
C ILE A 5 7.87 22.93 -4.69
N PRO A 6 6.65 22.59 -4.24
CA PRO A 6 6.48 21.50 -3.29
C PRO A 6 7.09 20.26 -3.96
N GLU A 7 8.11 19.69 -3.32
CA GLU A 7 8.66 18.41 -3.74
C GLU A 7 7.49 17.44 -3.87
N ARG A 8 7.20 17.00 -5.10
CA ARG A 8 6.07 16.10 -5.36
C ARG A 8 6.44 14.76 -4.71
N ARG A 9 5.77 14.42 -3.61
CA ARG A 9 6.03 13.19 -2.85
C ARG A 9 4.96 12.18 -3.17
N ILE A 10 5.39 10.99 -3.53
CA ILE A 10 4.53 9.84 -3.80
C ILE A 10 4.08 9.28 -2.44
N ARG A 11 2.78 9.22 -2.23
CA ARG A 11 2.17 8.71 -1.00
C ARG A 11 1.76 7.28 -1.20
N ILE A 12 2.09 6.41 -0.25
CA ILE A 12 1.53 5.05 -0.21
C ILE A 12 0.34 5.08 0.73
N ILE A 13 -0.85 4.85 0.20
CA ILE A 13 -2.09 4.75 0.96
C ILE A 13 -2.42 3.28 1.19
N LYS A 14 -2.63 2.90 2.44
CA LYS A 14 -3.17 1.61 2.85
C LYS A 14 -4.67 1.74 3.04
N SER A 15 -5.44 0.99 2.29
CA SER A 15 -6.91 0.92 2.41
C SER A 15 -7.31 -0.48 2.88
N VAL A 16 -8.16 -0.57 3.89
CA VAL A 16 -8.69 -1.84 4.43
C VAL A 16 -10.17 -1.89 4.13
N GLN A 17 -10.59 -2.93 3.40
CA GLN A 17 -11.97 -3.19 3.04
C GLN A 17 -12.48 -4.40 3.82
N SER A 18 -13.59 -4.23 4.54
CA SER A 18 -14.26 -5.35 5.19
C SER A 18 -14.92 -6.27 4.16
N ALA A 19 -15.27 -7.49 4.56
CA ALA A 19 -15.94 -8.47 3.71
C ALA A 19 -17.26 -7.96 3.06
N GLY A 20 -17.87 -6.91 3.60
CA GLY A 20 -19.03 -6.23 3.03
C GLY A 20 -18.74 -5.25 1.89
N GLY A 21 -17.48 -5.11 1.45
CA GLY A 21 -17.08 -4.25 0.33
C GLY A 21 -16.95 -2.76 0.65
N GLN A 22 -17.19 -2.36 1.91
CA GLN A 22 -17.00 -0.99 2.35
C GLN A 22 -15.57 -0.79 2.87
N THR A 23 -14.87 0.20 2.32
CA THR A 23 -13.59 0.67 2.87
C THR A 23 -13.82 1.10 4.30
N SER A 24 -13.20 0.37 5.21
CA SER A 24 -13.37 0.50 6.65
C SER A 24 -12.33 1.44 7.25
N ALA A 25 -11.14 1.51 6.65
CA ALA A 25 -10.10 2.44 7.04
C ALA A 25 -9.17 2.75 5.85
N GLU A 26 -8.70 3.98 5.78
CA GLU A 26 -7.61 4.40 4.91
C GLU A 26 -6.55 5.09 5.77
N ALA A 27 -5.29 4.74 5.55
CA ALA A 27 -4.18 5.24 6.33
C ALA A 27 -2.99 5.53 5.40
N LEU A 28 -2.37 6.68 5.60
CA LEU A 28 -1.08 6.99 4.98
C LEU A 28 -0.02 6.05 5.57
N CYS A 29 0.56 5.22 4.72
CA CYS A 29 1.61 4.29 5.11
C CYS A 29 2.99 4.98 5.08
N GLY A 30 3.20 5.89 4.13
CA GLY A 30 4.43 6.66 4.01
C GLY A 30 4.39 7.64 2.83
N GLU A 31 5.28 8.63 2.87
CA GLU A 31 5.52 9.57 1.78
C GLU A 31 6.97 9.43 1.34
N TYR A 32 7.17 9.32 0.03
CA TYR A 32 8.46 9.02 -0.57
C TYR A 32 8.75 10.03 -1.68
N PRO A 33 9.99 10.50 -1.80
CA PRO A 33 10.34 11.50 -2.80
C PRO A 33 10.51 10.93 -4.22
N ASP A 34 10.71 9.61 -4.36
CA ASP A 34 11.03 8.96 -5.64
C ASP A 34 10.46 7.55 -5.73
N ASP A 35 10.21 7.08 -6.96
CA ASP A 35 9.70 5.74 -7.25
C ASP A 35 10.58 4.61 -6.71
N ASP A 36 11.91 4.77 -6.68
CA ASP A 36 12.82 3.74 -6.14
C ASP A 36 12.54 3.47 -4.66
N GLN A 37 12.28 4.51 -3.87
CA GLN A 37 11.96 4.37 -2.46
C GLN A 37 10.56 3.78 -2.26
N VAL A 38 9.61 4.15 -3.13
CA VAL A 38 8.27 3.56 -3.15
C VAL A 38 8.35 2.06 -3.43
N LEU A 39 9.12 1.65 -4.44
CA LEU A 39 9.31 0.24 -4.80
C LEU A 39 9.96 -0.56 -3.66
N ARG A 40 10.95 0.00 -2.97
CA ARG A 40 11.54 -0.63 -1.78
C ARG A 40 10.50 -0.81 -0.68
N ALA A 41 9.71 0.22 -0.39
CA ALA A 41 8.65 0.16 0.61
C ALA A 41 7.58 -0.90 0.26
N PHE A 42 7.17 -0.99 -1.01
CA PHE A 42 6.28 -2.06 -1.46
C PHE A 42 6.91 -3.45 -1.31
N CYS A 43 8.19 -3.61 -1.65
CA CYS A 43 8.90 -4.87 -1.46
C CYS A 43 8.92 -5.28 0.03
N GLU A 44 9.27 -4.36 0.92
CA GLU A 44 9.28 -4.59 2.37
C GLU A 44 7.88 -4.91 2.92
N LEU A 45 6.84 -4.22 2.46
CA LEU A 45 5.45 -4.53 2.81
C LEU A 45 5.08 -5.93 2.32
N GLU A 46 5.38 -6.26 1.07
CA GLU A 46 5.09 -7.58 0.51
C GLU A 46 5.74 -8.70 1.31
N GLU A 47 7.02 -8.55 1.66
CA GLU A 47 7.72 -9.53 2.50
C GLU A 47 7.12 -9.65 3.91
N GLN A 48 6.74 -8.54 4.53
CA GLN A 48 6.14 -8.55 5.87
C GLN A 48 4.78 -9.26 5.91
N TYR A 49 3.94 -9.03 4.91
CA TYR A 49 2.66 -9.71 4.79
C TYR A 49 2.83 -11.17 4.36
N ALA A 50 3.79 -11.47 3.46
CA ALA A 50 4.08 -12.84 3.04
C ALA A 50 4.65 -13.72 4.16
N LYS A 51 5.37 -13.13 5.13
CA LYS A 51 5.86 -13.83 6.33
C LYS A 51 4.73 -14.19 7.30
N ASN A 52 3.57 -13.56 7.20
CA ASN A 52 2.42 -13.81 8.06
C ASN A 52 1.41 -14.77 7.40
N PRO A 53 1.21 -15.99 7.93
CA PRO A 53 0.33 -16.99 7.32
C PRO A 53 -1.17 -16.63 7.34
N VAL A 54 -1.53 -15.61 8.13
CA VAL A 54 -2.89 -15.05 8.23
C VAL A 54 -3.24 -14.26 6.96
N TYR A 55 -2.25 -13.71 6.25
CA TYR A 55 -2.47 -12.94 5.04
C TYR A 55 -2.19 -13.78 3.79
N GLU A 56 -3.10 -13.70 2.84
CA GLU A 56 -2.95 -14.29 1.52
C GLU A 56 -2.70 -13.20 0.50
N LYS A 57 -1.59 -13.28 -0.23
CA LYS A 57 -1.30 -12.35 -1.32
C LYS A 57 -2.31 -12.54 -2.45
N LEU A 58 -3.00 -11.46 -2.81
CA LEU A 58 -3.94 -11.43 -3.94
C LEU A 58 -3.24 -10.99 -5.22
N HIS A 59 -2.47 -9.91 -5.16
CA HIS A 59 -1.62 -9.44 -6.28
C HIS A 59 -0.35 -8.76 -5.76
N GLY A 60 0.69 -8.77 -6.59
CA GLY A 60 1.99 -8.16 -6.29
C GLY A 60 2.18 -6.79 -6.94
N PHE A 61 3.15 -6.03 -6.43
CA PHE A 61 3.40 -4.65 -6.88
C PHE A 61 3.93 -4.57 -8.32
N ASN A 62 4.44 -5.69 -8.86
CA ASN A 62 4.97 -5.80 -10.22
C ASN A 62 3.93 -5.51 -11.32
N GLU A 63 2.63 -5.61 -11.02
CA GLU A 63 1.59 -5.44 -12.05
C GLU A 63 1.05 -4.01 -12.16
N ARG A 64 0.93 -3.27 -11.04
CA ARG A 64 0.20 -1.98 -10.99
C ARG A 64 0.68 -0.95 -9.95
N LEU A 65 1.90 -1.07 -9.41
CA LEU A 65 2.33 -0.25 -8.24
C LEU A 65 1.32 -0.30 -7.08
N SER A 66 0.69 -1.47 -6.94
CA SER A 66 -0.29 -1.73 -5.90
C SER A 66 -0.06 -3.11 -5.31
N LEU A 67 -0.36 -3.27 -4.03
CA LEU A 67 -0.39 -4.58 -3.38
C LEU A 67 -1.77 -4.83 -2.83
N SER A 68 -2.26 -6.06 -2.91
CA SER A 68 -3.39 -6.47 -2.09
C SER A 68 -3.16 -7.80 -1.40
N PHE A 69 -3.64 -7.86 -0.17
CA PHE A 69 -3.63 -9.03 0.68
C PHE A 69 -5.03 -9.26 1.22
N ARG A 70 -5.42 -10.52 1.34
CA ARG A 70 -6.63 -10.94 2.02
C ARG A 70 -6.27 -11.46 3.41
N ASN A 71 -6.86 -10.89 4.44
CA ASN A 71 -6.85 -11.48 5.77
C ASN A 71 -7.74 -12.73 5.74
N ARG A 72 -7.16 -13.92 5.99
CA ARG A 72 -7.87 -15.19 5.98
C ARG A 72 -8.85 -15.35 7.14
N ASP A 73 -8.59 -14.69 8.26
CA ASP A 73 -9.41 -14.78 9.46
C ASP A 73 -10.66 -13.90 9.34
N SER A 74 -10.45 -12.60 9.13
CA SER A 74 -11.53 -11.62 9.11
C SER A 74 -12.13 -11.38 7.72
N ASN A 75 -11.55 -12.01 6.69
CA ASN A 75 -11.95 -11.86 5.29
C ASN A 75 -11.85 -10.42 4.77
N GLU A 76 -10.99 -9.61 5.38
CA GLU A 76 -10.71 -8.23 4.99
C GLU A 76 -9.70 -8.18 3.84
N ILE A 77 -9.86 -7.22 2.94
CA ILE A 77 -8.88 -6.95 1.88
C ILE A 77 -8.08 -5.70 2.24
N ILE A 78 -6.78 -5.86 2.36
CA ILE A 78 -5.82 -4.80 2.60
C ILE A 78 -5.17 -4.48 1.28
N SER A 79 -5.34 -3.26 0.79
CA SER A 79 -4.75 -2.76 -0.44
C SER A 79 -3.78 -1.64 -0.13
N PHE A 80 -2.67 -1.60 -0.86
CA PHE A 80 -1.70 -0.51 -0.84
C PHE A 80 -1.62 0.06 -2.25
N MET A 81 -1.72 1.38 -2.38
CA MET A 81 -1.66 2.07 -3.67
C MET A 81 -0.87 3.36 -3.55
N THR A 82 -0.24 3.77 -4.65
CA THR A 82 0.41 5.08 -4.75
C THR A 82 -0.59 6.17 -5.09
N GLU A 83 -0.49 7.31 -4.41
CA GLU A 83 -1.19 8.55 -4.71
C GLU A 83 -0.15 9.66 -4.92
N ASP A 84 -0.34 10.49 -5.95
CA ASP A 84 0.58 11.56 -6.41
C ASP A 84 -0.07 12.95 -6.33
#